data_AF-A0A2E4WW49-F1
#
_entry.id   AF-A0A2E4WW49-F1
#
_cell.length_a   1.000
_cell.length_b   1.000
_cell.length_c   1.000
_cell.angle_alpha   90.00
_cell.angle_beta   90.00
_cell.angle_gamma   90.00
#
_symmetry.space_group_name_H-M   'P 1'
#
loop_
_entity.id
_entity.type
_entity.pdbx_description
1 polymer ?
#
loop_
_entity_poly.entity_id
_entity_poly.type
_entity_poly.pdbx_seq_one_letter_code
_entity_poly.pdbx_strand_id
1 'polypeptide(L)'
;MGLEMMHRVGLVGGTFDRFHSGHRLLIEQALSKCQLLEIWISSDEMIKSKDSRIKSWDDRKEELLTALSDISSDFSTHVLSDNFGPAPFHNEASAIFCTLETYEQCEEINRIREGDGLSPLEVIVVRRSMAWDGKPISSSRIRSGEIDREGQPWIPEILRENNAYLTPEVESQLKKPFGVLIEGPEENPSVAINEVVSLISEIEGPLIAVGDVTVLSLQNEGRTADICLIDGQTKREKWPKVGEIDQDIFHNIIDCTSPAGSLTKSLLEACEKSVSSWSKMGERTLVRVNGEEDLAPLILHPLLPIGSVVLYGQPGKGVVLRRCNEESKQRCRDLLRRFSFN
;
A
#
# COMPACT_ATOMS: atom_id res chain seq x y z
N MET A 1 0.28 -45.91 -0.70
CA MET A 1 0.50 -44.52 -1.16
C MET A 1 1.09 -44.62 -2.54
N GLY A 2 0.32 -44.29 -3.58
CA GLY A 2 0.88 -44.19 -4.93
C GLY A 2 1.89 -43.03 -4.94
N LEU A 3 3.03 -43.21 -5.61
CA LEU A 3 3.88 -42.07 -5.94
C LEU A 3 3.00 -41.09 -6.74
N GLU A 4 2.74 -39.90 -6.20
CA GLU A 4 2.23 -38.82 -7.04
C GLU A 4 3.28 -38.59 -8.14
N MET A 5 2.85 -38.68 -9.41
CA MET A 5 3.74 -38.42 -10.53
C MET A 5 4.19 -36.97 -10.47
N MET A 6 5.50 -36.77 -10.37
CA MET A 6 6.10 -35.44 -10.41
C MET A 6 6.31 -35.04 -11.86
N HIS A 7 5.77 -33.88 -12.25
CA HIS A 7 5.98 -33.29 -13.57
C HIS A 7 7.45 -32.98 -13.80
N ARG A 8 7.95 -33.19 -15.02
CA ARG A 8 9.37 -32.90 -15.32
C ARG A 8 9.64 -31.39 -15.25
N VAL A 9 8.90 -30.61 -16.03
CA VAL A 9 8.91 -29.14 -15.98
C VAL A 9 7.49 -28.63 -15.76
N GLY A 10 7.35 -27.78 -14.75
CA GLY A 10 6.14 -27.02 -14.45
C GLY A 10 6.32 -25.54 -14.82
N LEU A 11 5.25 -24.90 -15.28
CA LEU A 11 5.25 -23.47 -15.62
C LEU A 11 4.34 -22.70 -14.67
N VAL A 12 4.79 -21.53 -14.19
CA VAL A 12 3.93 -20.56 -13.51
C VAL A 12 4.22 -19.16 -14.03
N GLY A 13 3.17 -18.41 -14.37
CA GLY A 13 3.26 -17.04 -14.88
C GLY A 13 2.58 -16.05 -13.95
N GLY A 14 3.15 -14.85 -13.81
CA GLY A 14 2.53 -13.81 -13.00
C GLY A 14 3.33 -12.51 -12.95
N THR A 15 2.72 -11.46 -12.42
CA THR A 15 3.43 -10.19 -12.18
C THR A 15 4.33 -10.27 -10.95
N PHE A 16 3.94 -11.02 -9.91
CA PHE A 16 4.70 -11.19 -8.66
C PHE A 16 5.13 -9.88 -7.98
N ASP A 17 4.33 -8.81 -8.12
CA ASP A 17 4.56 -7.55 -7.42
C ASP A 17 4.34 -7.72 -5.91
N ARG A 18 5.21 -7.11 -5.09
CA ARG A 18 5.18 -7.18 -3.62
C ARG A 18 4.94 -8.60 -3.14
N PHE A 19 5.98 -9.44 -3.28
CA PHE A 19 5.87 -10.87 -3.03
C PHE A 19 5.18 -11.13 -1.67
N HIS A 20 4.13 -11.94 -1.68
CA HIS A 20 3.19 -12.11 -0.57
C HIS A 20 2.77 -13.58 -0.43
N SER A 21 2.14 -13.91 0.70
CA SER A 21 1.72 -15.29 1.04
C SER A 21 0.91 -16.01 -0.05
N GLY A 22 0.07 -15.28 -0.80
CA GLY A 22 -0.62 -15.83 -1.97
C GLY A 22 0.30 -16.32 -3.10
N HIS A 23 1.36 -15.58 -3.44
CA HIS A 23 2.35 -16.01 -4.42
C HIS A 23 3.16 -17.20 -3.89
N ARG A 24 3.54 -17.14 -2.60
CA ARG A 24 4.28 -18.21 -1.94
C ARG A 24 3.52 -19.53 -2.01
N LEU A 25 2.23 -19.53 -1.66
CA LEU A 25 1.39 -20.74 -1.73
C LEU A 25 1.32 -21.31 -3.17
N LEU A 26 1.12 -20.45 -4.18
CA LEU A 26 1.09 -20.89 -5.58
C LEU A 26 2.40 -21.59 -5.98
N ILE A 27 3.53 -20.99 -5.62
CA ILE A 27 4.86 -21.50 -5.98
C ILE A 27 5.21 -22.76 -5.19
N GLU A 28 4.94 -22.82 -3.89
CA GLU A 28 5.18 -24.02 -3.07
C GLU A 28 4.34 -25.21 -3.56
N GLN A 29 3.07 -24.98 -3.92
CA GLN A 29 2.22 -26.01 -4.53
C GLN A 29 2.78 -26.47 -5.88
N ALA A 30 3.31 -25.55 -6.68
CA ALA A 30 3.96 -25.91 -7.94
C ALA A 30 5.23 -26.75 -7.72
N LEU A 31 6.14 -26.30 -6.85
CA LEU A 31 7.39 -26.98 -6.52
C LEU A 31 7.17 -28.38 -5.93
N SER A 32 6.08 -28.60 -5.20
CA SER A 32 5.75 -29.94 -4.68
C SER A 32 5.34 -30.94 -5.75
N LYS A 33 5.00 -30.47 -6.96
CA LYS A 33 4.48 -31.29 -8.07
C LYS A 33 5.39 -31.34 -9.29
N CYS A 34 6.52 -30.64 -9.31
CA CYS A 34 7.46 -30.68 -10.44
C CYS A 34 8.92 -30.82 -10.00
N GLN A 35 9.74 -31.44 -10.86
CA GLN A 35 11.19 -31.56 -10.65
C GLN A 35 11.88 -30.20 -10.86
N LEU A 36 11.47 -29.47 -11.89
CA LEU A 36 11.91 -28.10 -12.17
C LEU A 36 10.68 -27.20 -12.35
N LEU A 37 10.65 -26.08 -11.64
CA LEU A 37 9.67 -25.02 -11.85
C LEU A 37 10.28 -23.84 -12.62
N GLU A 38 9.63 -23.42 -13.69
CA GLU A 38 9.95 -22.16 -14.36
C GLU A 38 8.95 -21.08 -13.96
N ILE A 39 9.46 -20.01 -13.35
CA ILE A 39 8.69 -18.87 -12.88
C ILE A 39 8.87 -17.73 -13.88
N TRP A 40 7.78 -17.40 -14.58
CA TRP A 40 7.73 -16.41 -15.65
C TRP A 40 7.15 -15.10 -15.10
N ILE A 41 8.02 -14.10 -14.90
CA ILE A 41 7.70 -12.82 -14.28
C ILE A 41 7.42 -11.78 -15.38
N SER A 42 6.21 -11.19 -15.39
CA SER A 42 5.80 -10.17 -16.39
C SER A 42 6.83 -9.05 -16.52
N SER A 43 7.19 -8.66 -17.74
CA SER A 43 8.09 -7.53 -18.00
C SER A 43 7.45 -6.20 -17.57
N ASP A 44 8.28 -5.16 -17.42
CA ASP A 44 7.78 -3.83 -17.04
C ASP A 44 6.91 -3.22 -18.15
N GLU A 45 7.20 -3.51 -19.42
CA GLU A 45 6.39 -3.09 -20.57
C GLU A 45 4.98 -3.67 -20.53
N MET A 46 4.82 -4.93 -20.12
CA MET A 46 3.51 -5.59 -20.01
C MET A 46 2.60 -4.98 -18.94
N ILE A 47 3.19 -4.38 -17.90
CA ILE A 47 2.46 -3.96 -16.70
C ILE A 47 2.45 -2.44 -16.51
N LYS A 48 3.16 -1.69 -17.36
CA LYS A 48 3.27 -0.23 -17.31
C LYS A 48 1.93 0.50 -17.28
N SER A 49 0.92 -0.03 -17.97
CA SER A 49 -0.43 0.55 -18.02
C SER A 49 -1.35 0.13 -16.87
N LYS A 50 -0.95 -0.85 -16.05
CA LYS A 50 -1.80 -1.39 -14.98
C LYS A 50 -1.82 -0.51 -13.74
N ASP A 51 -0.65 -0.15 -13.23
CA ASP A 51 -0.47 0.65 -12.01
C ASP A 51 0.99 1.10 -11.93
N SER A 52 1.26 2.41 -11.82
CA SER A 52 2.62 2.95 -11.83
C SER A 52 3.46 2.49 -10.62
N ARG A 53 2.78 2.14 -9.52
CA ARG A 53 3.40 1.76 -8.24
C ARG A 53 3.93 0.32 -8.22
N ILE A 54 3.74 -0.42 -9.31
CA ILE A 54 4.30 -1.76 -9.44
C ILE A 54 5.82 -1.64 -9.56
N LYS A 55 6.52 -2.50 -8.81
CA LYS A 55 7.99 -2.52 -8.81
C LYS A 55 8.57 -2.95 -10.16
N SER A 56 9.82 -2.56 -10.41
CA SER A 56 10.57 -3.00 -11.59
C SER A 56 10.70 -4.52 -11.65
N TRP A 57 10.98 -5.06 -12.82
CA TRP A 57 11.18 -6.51 -12.98
C TRP A 57 12.31 -7.02 -12.08
N ASP A 58 13.41 -6.28 -12.00
CA ASP A 58 14.56 -6.63 -11.18
C ASP A 58 14.19 -6.67 -9.69
N ASP A 59 13.48 -5.65 -9.18
CA ASP A 59 13.02 -5.61 -7.78
C ASP A 59 12.06 -6.77 -7.47
N ARG A 60 11.13 -7.09 -8.38
CA ARG A 60 10.16 -8.17 -8.20
C ARG A 60 10.85 -9.53 -8.19
N LYS A 61 11.83 -9.73 -9.07
CA LYS A 61 12.66 -10.93 -9.09
C LYS A 61 13.48 -11.05 -7.81
N GLU A 62 14.13 -9.98 -7.36
CA GLU A 62 14.94 -9.99 -6.13
C GLU A 62 14.08 -10.32 -4.90
N GLU A 63 12.89 -9.71 -4.78
CA GLU A 63 11.96 -10.05 -3.70
C GLU A 63 11.53 -11.51 -3.74
N LEU A 64 11.21 -12.03 -4.93
CA LEU A 64 10.81 -13.43 -5.12
C LEU A 64 11.95 -14.38 -4.73
N LEU A 65 13.18 -14.13 -5.21
CA LEU A 65 14.34 -14.95 -4.89
C LEU A 65 14.66 -14.92 -3.39
N THR A 66 14.57 -13.74 -2.77
CA THR A 66 14.78 -13.59 -1.32
C THR A 66 13.73 -14.37 -0.54
N ALA A 67 12.45 -14.27 -0.93
CA ALA A 67 11.34 -14.92 -0.26
C ALA A 67 11.26 -16.44 -0.44
N LEU A 68 11.97 -17.00 -1.42
CA LEU A 68 12.08 -18.44 -1.68
C LEU A 68 13.47 -19.00 -1.33
N SER A 69 14.34 -18.20 -0.72
CA SER A 69 15.71 -18.61 -0.38
C SER A 69 15.79 -19.78 0.60
N ASP A 70 14.72 -20.04 1.34
CA ASP A 70 14.56 -21.15 2.27
C ASP A 70 14.09 -22.46 1.60
N ILE A 71 13.77 -22.43 0.30
CA ILE A 71 13.26 -23.58 -0.44
C ILE A 71 14.41 -24.31 -1.15
N SER A 72 14.48 -25.63 -0.96
CA SER A 72 15.53 -26.49 -1.53
C SER A 72 15.22 -27.05 -2.92
N SER A 73 14.04 -26.78 -3.48
CA SER A 73 13.61 -27.28 -4.78
C SER A 73 14.20 -26.47 -5.93
N ASP A 74 14.43 -27.13 -7.08
CA ASP A 74 15.00 -26.48 -8.25
C ASP A 74 13.96 -25.60 -8.97
N PHE A 75 14.29 -24.32 -9.16
CA PHE A 75 13.49 -23.39 -9.95
C PHE A 75 14.35 -22.39 -10.71
N SER A 76 13.76 -21.79 -11.74
CA SER A 76 14.39 -20.72 -12.52
C SER A 76 13.41 -19.55 -12.71
N THR A 77 13.95 -18.36 -12.95
CA THR A 77 13.16 -17.14 -13.19
C THR A 77 13.42 -16.60 -14.58
N HIS A 78 12.35 -16.23 -15.28
CA HIS A 78 12.39 -15.79 -16.67
C HIS A 78 11.52 -14.54 -16.88
N VAL A 79 11.76 -13.82 -17.96
CA VAL A 79 10.95 -12.67 -18.36
C VAL A 79 9.76 -13.16 -19.16
N LEU A 80 8.54 -12.82 -18.72
CA LEU A 80 7.33 -13.00 -19.48
C LEU A 80 7.06 -11.71 -20.26
N SER A 81 7.12 -11.77 -21.59
CA SER A 81 7.00 -10.59 -22.47
C SER A 81 5.64 -10.49 -23.18
N ASP A 82 4.80 -11.52 -23.07
CA ASP A 82 3.43 -11.57 -23.60
C ASP A 82 2.53 -12.42 -22.67
N ASN A 83 1.26 -12.58 -23.03
CA ASN A 83 0.27 -13.25 -22.18
C ASN A 83 0.48 -14.77 -22.03
N PHE A 84 1.26 -15.42 -22.90
CA PHE A 84 1.41 -16.87 -22.94
C PHE A 84 2.83 -17.35 -22.62
N GLY A 85 3.83 -16.51 -22.89
CA GLY A 85 5.24 -16.86 -22.71
C GLY A 85 5.60 -18.10 -23.52
N PRO A 86 6.43 -19.02 -22.97
CA PRO A 86 6.83 -20.20 -23.72
C PRO A 86 5.74 -21.28 -23.77
N ALA A 87 4.69 -21.16 -22.96
CA ALA A 87 3.79 -22.26 -22.65
C ALA A 87 3.16 -22.92 -23.90
N PRO A 88 2.77 -22.18 -24.96
CA PRO A 88 2.22 -22.79 -26.17
C PRO A 88 3.21 -23.68 -26.95
N PHE A 89 4.51 -23.47 -26.81
CA PHE A 89 5.56 -24.15 -27.60
C PHE A 89 6.62 -24.85 -26.74
N HIS A 90 6.46 -24.86 -25.42
CA HIS A 90 7.41 -25.48 -24.50
C HIS A 90 7.30 -27.01 -24.55
N ASN A 91 8.27 -27.67 -25.17
CA ASN A 91 8.26 -29.10 -25.44
C ASN A 91 8.50 -29.98 -24.20
N GLU A 92 9.20 -29.48 -23.19
CA GLU A 92 9.52 -30.24 -21.98
C GLU A 92 8.52 -30.05 -20.84
N ALA A 93 7.62 -29.07 -20.98
CA ALA A 93 6.65 -28.73 -19.94
C ALA A 93 5.51 -29.74 -19.97
N SER A 94 5.06 -30.14 -18.78
CA SER A 94 3.97 -31.10 -18.61
C SER A 94 2.87 -30.60 -17.68
N ALA A 95 3.09 -29.49 -16.97
CA ALA A 95 2.09 -28.84 -16.13
C ALA A 95 2.18 -27.32 -16.22
N ILE A 96 1.05 -26.65 -16.01
CA ILE A 96 0.94 -25.22 -15.82
C ILE A 96 0.11 -24.94 -14.56
N PHE A 97 0.64 -24.08 -13.68
CA PHE A 97 0.04 -23.74 -12.41
C PHE A 97 -0.60 -22.36 -12.51
N CYS A 98 -1.87 -22.28 -12.11
CA CYS A 98 -2.65 -21.06 -12.25
C CYS A 98 -3.60 -20.87 -11.07
N THR A 99 -4.21 -19.69 -10.97
CA THR A 99 -5.39 -19.51 -10.11
C THR A 99 -6.65 -19.67 -10.95
N LEU A 100 -7.83 -19.62 -10.32
CA LEU A 100 -9.09 -19.63 -11.06
C LEU A 100 -9.21 -18.46 -12.05
N GLU A 101 -8.54 -17.33 -11.80
CA GLU A 101 -8.60 -16.14 -12.65
C GLU A 101 -7.86 -16.32 -13.97
N THR A 102 -6.80 -17.13 -13.99
CA THR A 102 -5.98 -17.38 -15.17
C THR A 102 -6.23 -18.74 -15.81
N TYR A 103 -7.22 -19.50 -15.32
CA TYR A 103 -7.57 -20.82 -15.83
C TYR A 103 -7.94 -20.79 -17.32
N GLU A 104 -8.77 -19.83 -17.75
CA GLU A 104 -9.17 -19.71 -19.17
C GLU A 104 -7.98 -19.44 -20.10
N GLN A 105 -6.96 -18.72 -19.62
CA GLN A 105 -5.73 -18.49 -20.38
C GLN A 105 -4.91 -19.78 -20.52
N CYS A 106 -4.87 -20.63 -19.48
CA CYS A 106 -4.24 -21.94 -19.55
C CYS A 106 -4.96 -22.89 -20.53
N GLU A 107 -6.29 -22.83 -20.57
CA GLU A 107 -7.07 -23.58 -21.56
C GLU A 107 -6.81 -23.10 -22.99
N GLU A 108 -6.64 -21.78 -23.21
CA GLU A 108 -6.24 -21.24 -24.51
C GLU A 108 -4.84 -21.71 -24.92
N ILE A 109 -3.89 -21.73 -23.98
CA ILE A 109 -2.55 -22.29 -24.22
C ILE A 109 -2.67 -23.75 -24.69
N ASN A 110 -3.51 -24.56 -24.06
CA ASN A 110 -3.69 -25.96 -24.48
C ASN A 110 -4.32 -26.10 -25.86
N ARG A 111 -5.26 -25.23 -26.25
CA ARG A 111 -5.80 -25.21 -27.62
C ARG A 111 -4.73 -24.93 -28.67
N ILE A 112 -3.83 -23.98 -28.39
CA ILE A 112 -2.71 -23.67 -29.29
C ILE A 112 -1.75 -24.87 -29.37
N ARG A 113 -1.40 -25.46 -28.22
CA ARG A 113 -0.53 -26.64 -28.16
C ARG A 113 -1.06 -27.80 -29.00
N GLU A 114 -2.35 -28.13 -28.86
CA GLU A 114 -2.99 -29.20 -29.62
C GLU A 114 -3.01 -28.91 -31.13
N GLY A 115 -3.25 -27.65 -31.51
CA GLY A 115 -3.18 -27.21 -32.91
C GLY A 115 -1.80 -27.38 -33.52
N ASP A 116 -0.74 -27.21 -32.72
CA ASP A 116 0.66 -27.37 -33.11
C ASP A 116 1.21 -28.79 -32.87
N GLY A 117 0.35 -29.75 -32.48
CA GLY A 117 0.71 -31.16 -32.29
C GLY A 117 1.46 -31.48 -31.00
N LEU A 118 1.43 -30.57 -30.01
CA LEU A 118 1.97 -30.79 -28.67
C LEU A 118 0.91 -31.33 -27.72
N SER A 119 1.33 -32.19 -26.78
CA SER A 119 0.46 -32.64 -25.71
C SER A 119 0.00 -31.46 -24.83
N PRO A 120 -1.27 -31.43 -24.39
CA PRO A 120 -1.73 -30.40 -23.46
C PRO A 120 -0.96 -30.48 -22.14
N LEU A 121 -0.76 -29.32 -21.51
CA LEU A 121 -0.25 -29.21 -20.16
C LEU A 121 -1.36 -29.61 -19.19
N GLU A 122 -1.03 -30.34 -18.12
CA GLU A 122 -1.95 -30.49 -17.00
C GLU A 122 -2.14 -29.12 -16.33
N VAL A 123 -3.37 -28.61 -16.34
CA VAL A 123 -3.70 -27.33 -15.71
C VAL A 123 -4.03 -27.55 -14.25
N ILE A 124 -3.13 -27.12 -13.36
CA ILE A 124 -3.26 -27.30 -11.92
C ILE A 124 -3.69 -25.97 -11.30
N VAL A 125 -4.97 -25.91 -10.92
CA VAL A 125 -5.56 -24.72 -10.28
C VAL A 125 -5.23 -24.71 -8.79
N VAL A 126 -4.50 -23.69 -8.35
CA VAL A 126 -4.20 -23.44 -6.93
C VAL A 126 -5.19 -22.42 -6.36
N ARG A 127 -5.77 -22.77 -5.21
CA ARG A 127 -6.68 -21.87 -4.48
C ARG A 127 -5.90 -20.70 -3.89
N ARG A 128 -6.44 -19.49 -4.00
CA ARG A 128 -5.83 -18.28 -3.44
C ARG A 128 -5.88 -18.29 -1.91
N SER A 129 -4.83 -17.79 -1.28
CA SER A 129 -4.82 -17.44 0.14
C SER A 129 -5.79 -16.30 0.41
N MET A 130 -6.53 -16.39 1.51
CA MET A 130 -7.50 -15.38 1.93
C MET A 130 -6.90 -14.46 3.01
N ALA A 131 -7.23 -13.19 2.94
CA ALA A 131 -6.92 -12.20 3.96
C ALA A 131 -7.89 -12.29 5.14
N TRP A 132 -7.63 -11.48 6.17
CA TRP A 132 -8.46 -11.36 7.37
C TRP A 132 -9.95 -11.08 7.09
N ASP A 133 -10.25 -10.39 5.98
CA ASP A 133 -11.61 -10.01 5.58
C ASP A 133 -12.30 -11.03 4.67
N GLY A 134 -11.73 -12.24 4.52
CA GLY A 134 -12.28 -13.32 3.70
C GLY A 134 -12.13 -13.12 2.18
N LYS A 135 -11.52 -12.02 1.74
CA LYS A 135 -11.21 -11.77 0.33
C LYS A 135 -9.80 -12.25 0.00
N PRO A 136 -9.50 -12.58 -1.27
CA PRO A 136 -8.16 -13.02 -1.65
C PRO A 136 -7.04 -11.99 -1.40
N ILE A 137 -5.85 -12.48 -1.03
CA ILE A 137 -4.63 -11.66 -0.91
C ILE A 137 -4.11 -11.32 -2.31
N SER A 138 -3.84 -10.04 -2.59
CA SER A 138 -3.28 -9.56 -3.86
C SER A 138 -2.39 -8.34 -3.69
N SER A 139 -1.43 -8.18 -4.60
CA SER A 139 -0.56 -7.00 -4.67
C SER A 139 -1.33 -5.69 -4.76
N SER A 140 -2.46 -5.65 -5.48
CA SER A 140 -3.29 -4.44 -5.57
C SER A 140 -3.82 -4.00 -4.21
N ARG A 141 -4.27 -4.94 -3.37
CA ARG A 141 -4.74 -4.68 -2.00
C ARG A 141 -3.62 -4.27 -1.04
N ILE A 142 -2.41 -4.78 -1.27
CA ILE A 142 -1.21 -4.34 -0.53
C ILE A 142 -0.87 -2.90 -0.92
N ARG A 143 -0.88 -2.58 -2.22
CA ARG A 143 -0.63 -1.23 -2.73
C ARG A 143 -1.71 -0.23 -2.32
N SER A 144 -2.99 -0.63 -2.27
CA SER A 144 -4.07 0.24 -1.79
C SER A 144 -4.02 0.49 -0.27
N GLY A 145 -3.20 -0.27 0.47
CA GLY A 145 -3.08 -0.14 1.91
C GLY A 145 -4.18 -0.88 2.68
N GLU A 146 -4.92 -1.79 2.06
CA GLU A 146 -5.96 -2.58 2.72
C GLU A 146 -5.38 -3.68 3.63
N ILE A 147 -4.31 -4.32 3.18
CA ILE A 147 -3.69 -5.48 3.86
C ILE A 147 -2.16 -5.42 3.74
N ASP A 148 -1.47 -6.15 4.60
CA ASP A 148 -0.06 -6.46 4.44
C ASP A 148 0.16 -7.73 3.58
N ARG A 149 1.43 -8.14 3.42
CA ARG A 149 1.82 -9.32 2.63
C ARG A 149 1.30 -10.65 3.18
N GLU A 150 0.90 -10.68 4.45
CA GLU A 150 0.29 -11.84 5.11
C GLU A 150 -1.24 -11.77 5.15
N GLY A 151 -1.82 -10.75 4.51
CA GLY A 151 -3.26 -10.57 4.48
C GLY A 151 -3.85 -10.07 5.80
N GLN A 152 -3.04 -9.43 6.65
CA GLN A 152 -3.49 -8.83 7.91
C GLN A 152 -3.78 -7.33 7.74
N PRO A 153 -4.69 -6.73 8.52
CA PRO A 153 -4.97 -5.31 8.44
C PRO A 153 -3.80 -4.47 8.98
N TRP A 154 -3.66 -3.25 8.46
CA TRP A 154 -2.68 -2.29 8.98
C TRP A 154 -3.17 -1.59 10.26
N ILE A 155 -4.49 -1.37 10.38
CA ILE A 155 -5.11 -0.84 11.60
C ILE A 155 -5.41 -2.00 12.57
N PRO A 156 -4.89 -1.98 13.81
CA PRO A 156 -5.25 -2.96 14.82
C PRO A 156 -6.75 -2.94 15.15
N GLU A 157 -7.39 -4.11 15.27
CA GLU A 157 -8.83 -4.24 15.51
C GLU A 157 -9.29 -3.51 16.79
N ILE A 158 -8.45 -3.52 17.83
CA ILE A 158 -8.75 -2.86 19.11
C ILE A 158 -9.02 -1.34 18.96
N LEU A 159 -8.46 -0.68 17.93
CA LEU A 159 -8.75 0.74 17.64
C LEU A 159 -10.13 0.97 16.98
N ARG A 160 -10.74 -0.07 16.40
CA ARG A 160 -12.09 0.01 15.84
C ARG A 160 -13.16 -0.04 16.93
N GLU A 161 -12.81 -0.67 18.05
CA GLU A 161 -13.71 -0.92 19.18
C GLU A 161 -13.53 0.10 20.31
N ASN A 162 -12.32 0.64 20.49
CA ASN A 162 -11.94 1.45 21.66
C ASN A 162 -11.24 2.75 21.25
N ASN A 163 -11.26 3.72 22.17
CA ASN A 163 -10.41 4.90 22.05
C ASN A 163 -9.02 4.56 22.60
N ALA A 164 -8.00 5.09 21.92
CA ALA A 164 -6.61 4.91 22.29
C ALA A 164 -6.04 6.19 22.92
N TYR A 165 -5.25 6.06 23.99
CA TYR A 165 -4.63 7.16 24.71
C TYR A 165 -3.11 7.03 24.68
N LEU A 166 -2.44 8.17 24.48
CA LEU A 166 -1.00 8.24 24.33
C LEU A 166 -0.31 7.76 25.62
N THR A 167 0.57 6.78 25.48
CA THR A 167 1.42 6.31 26.57
C THR A 167 2.74 7.06 26.59
N PRO A 168 3.43 7.18 27.74
CA PRO A 168 4.76 7.81 27.81
C PRO A 168 5.79 7.15 26.88
N GLU A 169 5.65 5.85 26.64
CA GLU A 169 6.49 5.11 25.69
C GLU A 169 6.30 5.61 24.26
N VAL A 170 5.04 5.68 23.80
CA VAL A 170 4.72 6.15 22.46
C VAL A 170 5.10 7.63 22.32
N GLU A 171 4.77 8.47 23.29
CA GLU A 171 5.13 9.90 23.28
C GLU A 171 6.63 10.11 23.08
N SER A 172 7.46 9.34 23.78
CA SER A 172 8.92 9.39 23.63
C SER A 172 9.38 9.06 22.21
N GLN A 173 8.72 8.11 21.53
CA GLN A 173 9.03 7.72 20.15
C GLN A 173 8.58 8.76 19.12
N LEU A 174 7.58 9.60 19.45
CA LEU A 174 7.08 10.67 18.59
C LEU A 174 7.88 11.97 18.67
N LYS A 175 8.78 12.12 19.65
CA LYS A 175 9.63 13.32 19.79
C LYS A 175 10.54 13.58 18.60
N LYS A 176 10.91 12.53 17.85
CA LYS A 176 11.68 12.65 16.62
C LYS A 176 10.72 12.72 15.44
N PRO A 177 10.87 13.70 14.53
CA PRO A 177 10.09 13.77 13.31
C PRO A 177 10.06 12.42 12.58
N PHE A 178 8.86 11.98 12.23
CA PHE A 178 8.62 10.77 11.46
C PHE A 178 8.59 11.11 9.97
N GLY A 179 9.77 11.40 9.42
CA GLY A 179 9.94 11.79 8.04
C GLY A 179 11.15 12.68 7.84
N VAL A 180 11.22 13.29 6.66
CA VAL A 180 12.23 14.29 6.35
C VAL A 180 11.71 15.64 6.84
N LEU A 181 12.40 16.26 7.78
CA LEU A 181 12.09 17.61 8.21
C LEU A 181 12.65 18.59 7.17
N ILE A 182 11.76 19.38 6.58
CA ILE A 182 12.10 20.50 5.72
C ILE A 182 12.01 21.76 6.58
N GLU A 183 13.16 22.39 6.80
CA GLU A 183 13.27 23.52 7.71
C GLU A 183 12.75 24.81 7.06
N GLY A 184 12.08 25.64 7.86
CA GLY A 184 11.61 26.94 7.41
C GLY A 184 11.34 27.88 8.59
N PRO A 185 11.52 29.19 8.40
CA PRO A 185 11.18 30.18 9.42
C PRO A 185 9.68 30.14 9.74
N GLU A 186 9.34 30.20 11.02
CA GLU A 186 7.96 30.17 11.48
C GLU A 186 7.13 31.34 10.95
N GLU A 187 7.76 32.51 10.80
CA GLU A 187 7.16 33.72 10.22
C GLU A 187 6.87 33.59 8.71
N ASN A 188 7.52 32.64 8.02
CA ASN A 188 7.36 32.43 6.59
C ASN A 188 7.36 30.93 6.21
N PRO A 189 6.25 30.21 6.48
CA PRO A 189 6.11 28.79 6.18
C PRO A 189 6.26 28.43 4.69
N SER A 190 6.06 29.39 3.78
CA SER A 190 6.22 29.20 2.33
C SER A 190 7.62 28.74 1.94
N VAL A 191 8.67 29.05 2.72
CA VAL A 191 10.03 28.57 2.42
C VAL A 191 10.09 27.04 2.44
N ALA A 192 9.61 26.42 3.52
CA ALA A 192 9.60 24.97 3.64
C ALA A 192 8.64 24.32 2.64
N ILE A 193 7.47 24.94 2.42
CA ILE A 193 6.47 24.39 1.51
C ILE A 193 6.94 24.43 0.04
N ASN A 194 7.64 25.47 -0.39
CA ASN A 194 8.19 25.53 -1.75
C ASN A 194 9.16 24.38 -2.02
N GLU A 195 10.04 24.06 -1.06
CA GLU A 195 10.93 22.91 -1.16
C GLU A 195 10.14 21.59 -1.16
N VAL A 196 9.13 21.46 -0.29
CA VAL A 196 8.21 20.30 -0.29
C VAL A 196 7.57 20.10 -1.65
N VAL A 197 6.98 21.15 -2.25
CA VAL A 197 6.30 21.10 -3.55
C VAL A 197 7.24 20.59 -4.65
N SER A 198 8.50 21.02 -4.64
CA SER A 198 9.54 20.52 -5.54
C SER A 198 9.81 19.01 -5.34
N LEU A 199 9.93 18.57 -4.09
CA LEU A 199 10.17 17.18 -3.72
C LEU A 199 8.99 16.25 -4.02
N ILE A 200 7.76 16.77 -4.15
CA ILE A 200 6.53 16.00 -4.42
C ILE A 200 5.94 16.27 -5.81
N SER A 201 6.78 16.72 -6.74
CA SER A 201 6.41 16.92 -8.15
C SER A 201 5.78 15.66 -8.76
N GLU A 202 6.31 14.48 -8.42
CA GLU A 202 5.75 13.18 -8.79
C GLU A 202 5.32 12.41 -7.54
N ILE A 203 4.00 12.22 -7.38
CA ILE A 203 3.41 11.37 -6.34
C ILE A 203 2.44 10.38 -6.99
N GLU A 204 2.41 9.15 -6.48
CA GLU A 204 1.59 8.06 -7.03
C GLU A 204 0.31 7.80 -6.22
N GLY A 205 0.13 8.55 -5.13
CA GLY A 205 -1.03 8.49 -4.26
C GLY A 205 -1.50 9.90 -3.84
N PRO A 206 -2.47 10.00 -2.92
CA PRO A 206 -2.95 11.28 -2.43
C PRO A 206 -1.84 12.06 -1.71
N LEU A 207 -1.96 13.38 -1.77
CA LEU A 207 -1.28 14.31 -0.89
C LEU A 207 -2.15 14.57 0.35
N ILE A 208 -1.57 14.46 1.54
CA ILE A 208 -2.26 14.68 2.81
C ILE A 208 -1.55 15.80 3.56
N ALA A 209 -2.33 16.74 4.09
CA ALA A 209 -1.83 17.83 4.90
C ALA A 209 -2.51 17.83 6.27
N VAL A 210 -1.71 17.84 7.32
CA VAL A 210 -2.16 17.87 8.71
C VAL A 210 -1.68 19.16 9.36
N GLY A 211 -2.62 19.88 9.95
CA GLY A 211 -2.42 21.16 10.62
C GLY A 211 -2.69 22.36 9.72
N ASP A 212 -3.32 23.36 10.32
CA ASP A 212 -3.89 24.53 9.65
C ASP A 212 -2.86 25.32 8.82
N VAL A 213 -1.65 25.53 9.37
CA VAL A 213 -0.56 26.23 8.68
C VAL A 213 -0.12 25.46 7.44
N THR A 214 0.07 24.13 7.55
CA THR A 214 0.49 23.28 6.43
C THR A 214 -0.54 23.31 5.31
N VAL A 215 -1.82 23.20 5.66
CA VAL A 215 -2.94 23.21 4.70
C VAL A 215 -3.01 24.55 3.96
N LEU A 216 -3.01 25.67 4.68
CA LEU A 216 -3.09 27.00 4.06
C LEU A 216 -1.87 27.31 3.20
N SER A 217 -0.66 26.95 3.64
CA SER A 217 0.54 27.22 2.87
C SER A 217 0.59 26.41 1.57
N LEU A 218 0.14 25.15 1.57
CA LEU A 218 -0.01 24.37 0.33
C LEU A 218 -1.03 24.98 -0.63
N GLN A 219 -2.17 25.46 -0.10
CA GLN A 219 -3.17 26.17 -0.89
C GLN A 219 -2.59 27.42 -1.55
N ASN A 220 -1.82 28.23 -0.80
CA ASN A 220 -1.22 29.46 -1.30
C ASN A 220 -0.16 29.24 -2.37
N GLU A 221 0.59 28.13 -2.31
CA GLU A 221 1.54 27.72 -3.35
C GLU A 221 0.87 26.97 -4.52
N GLY A 222 -0.48 26.92 -4.56
CA GLY A 222 -1.24 26.31 -5.65
C GLY A 222 -1.19 24.78 -5.71
N ARG A 223 -0.79 24.12 -4.60
CA ARG A 223 -0.69 22.65 -4.49
C ARG A 223 -1.55 22.13 -3.34
N THR A 224 -2.85 22.34 -3.43
CA THR A 224 -3.84 21.85 -2.46
C THR A 224 -3.72 20.33 -2.24
N ALA A 225 -3.75 19.90 -0.98
CA ALA A 225 -3.77 18.50 -0.60
C ALA A 225 -5.14 17.85 -0.88
N ASP A 226 -5.14 16.53 -1.09
CA ASP A 226 -6.33 15.74 -1.37
C ASP A 226 -7.12 15.41 -0.09
N ILE A 227 -6.41 15.23 1.03
CA ILE A 227 -7.01 15.04 2.35
C ILE A 227 -6.37 16.04 3.31
N CYS A 228 -7.18 16.89 3.92
CA CYS A 228 -6.73 17.89 4.88
C CYS A 228 -7.30 17.61 6.26
N LEU A 229 -6.52 17.78 7.32
CA LEU A 229 -6.97 17.73 8.70
C LEU A 229 -6.59 19.02 9.41
N ILE A 230 -7.56 19.71 9.99
CA ILE A 230 -7.39 20.98 10.70
C ILE A 230 -8.16 20.95 12.03
N ASP A 231 -7.68 21.65 13.04
CA ASP A 231 -8.38 21.80 14.34
C ASP A 231 -8.85 23.25 14.59
N GLY A 232 -8.52 24.17 13.69
CA GLY A 232 -8.85 25.59 13.81
C GLY A 232 -8.00 26.34 14.85
N GLN A 233 -6.94 25.70 15.34
CA GLN A 233 -6.05 26.21 16.35
C GLN A 233 -4.59 26.17 15.86
N THR A 234 -3.77 27.01 16.45
CA THR A 234 -2.31 26.89 16.35
C THR A 234 -1.74 27.21 17.72
N LYS A 235 -0.83 26.37 18.23
CA LYS A 235 -0.26 26.52 19.58
C LYS A 235 -1.35 26.61 20.69
N ARG A 236 -2.48 25.92 20.53
CA ARG A 236 -3.64 25.93 21.45
C ARG A 236 -4.37 27.27 21.58
N GLU A 237 -4.17 28.17 20.61
CA GLU A 237 -4.93 29.41 20.46
C GLU A 237 -5.73 29.37 19.16
N LYS A 238 -6.88 30.05 19.12
CA LYS A 238 -7.72 30.12 17.92
C LYS A 238 -6.92 30.76 16.79
N TRP A 239 -6.72 30.04 15.68
CA TRP A 239 -5.89 30.56 14.61
C TRP A 239 -6.67 31.61 13.81
N PRO A 240 -6.16 32.86 13.67
CA PRO A 240 -6.92 33.92 13.02
C PRO A 240 -7.20 33.66 11.54
N LYS A 241 -6.34 32.85 10.90
CA LYS A 241 -6.33 32.61 9.45
C LYS A 241 -7.10 31.35 9.01
N VAL A 242 -7.79 30.66 9.92
CA VAL A 242 -8.61 29.47 9.55
C VAL A 242 -9.62 29.81 8.46
N GLY A 243 -10.16 31.04 8.48
CA GLY A 243 -11.08 31.52 7.45
C GLY A 243 -10.44 31.80 6.09
N GLU A 244 -9.11 31.73 5.96
CA GLU A 244 -8.39 31.84 4.68
C GLU A 244 -8.29 30.49 3.94
N ILE A 245 -8.57 29.37 4.63
CA ILE A 245 -8.68 28.06 3.99
C ILE A 245 -9.98 28.05 3.19
N ASP A 246 -9.85 27.92 1.88
CA ASP A 246 -10.99 27.83 0.98
C ASP A 246 -11.66 26.47 1.19
N GLN A 247 -12.90 26.46 1.68
CA GLN A 247 -13.64 25.22 1.92
C GLN A 247 -14.36 24.74 0.65
N ASP A 248 -14.56 25.61 -0.34
CA ASP A 248 -15.34 25.32 -1.55
C ASP A 248 -14.56 24.44 -2.55
N ILE A 249 -13.23 24.35 -2.38
CA ILE A 249 -12.36 23.44 -3.15
C ILE A 249 -12.45 21.97 -2.71
N PHE A 250 -13.11 21.68 -1.58
CA PHE A 250 -13.30 20.33 -1.06
C PHE A 250 -14.67 19.78 -1.44
N HIS A 251 -14.71 18.52 -1.86
CA HIS A 251 -15.96 17.84 -2.20
C HIS A 251 -16.69 17.38 -0.94
N ASN A 252 -15.91 17.02 0.08
CA ASN A 252 -16.39 16.51 1.36
C ASN A 252 -15.83 17.34 2.51
N ILE A 253 -16.69 17.65 3.48
CA ILE A 253 -16.30 18.21 4.77
C ILE A 253 -16.78 17.24 5.85
N ILE A 254 -15.87 16.73 6.67
CA ILE A 254 -16.16 15.75 7.72
C ILE A 254 -15.75 16.34 9.07
N ASP A 255 -16.66 16.33 10.04
CA ASP A 255 -16.36 16.70 11.41
C ASP A 255 -16.04 15.44 12.25
N CYS A 256 -15.00 15.52 13.08
CA CYS A 256 -14.68 14.47 14.05
C CYS A 256 -14.18 15.05 15.37
N THR A 257 -14.13 14.22 16.41
CA THR A 257 -13.61 14.62 17.73
C THR A 257 -12.34 13.85 18.07
N SER A 258 -11.29 14.52 18.52
CA SER A 258 -10.06 13.85 18.96
C SER A 258 -9.42 14.62 20.11
N PRO A 259 -9.75 14.31 21.38
CA PRO A 259 -9.16 15.00 22.52
C PRO A 259 -7.64 14.90 22.54
N ALA A 260 -6.99 15.80 23.29
CA ALA A 260 -5.54 15.85 23.38
C ALA A 260 -4.92 14.50 23.74
N GLY A 261 -3.84 14.13 23.05
CA GLY A 261 -3.15 12.86 23.25
C GLY A 261 -4.02 11.60 23.05
N SER A 262 -5.11 11.69 22.29
CA SER A 262 -6.03 10.57 22.06
C SER A 262 -6.21 10.28 20.57
N LEU A 263 -6.44 9.01 20.23
CA LEU A 263 -6.90 8.55 18.94
C LEU A 263 -8.29 7.96 19.11
N THR A 264 -9.31 8.65 18.61
CA THR A 264 -10.70 8.23 18.79
C THR A 264 -11.20 7.42 17.60
N LYS A 265 -12.27 6.66 17.85
CA LYS A 265 -13.04 6.04 16.77
C LYS A 265 -13.56 7.07 15.76
N SER A 266 -13.97 8.25 16.21
CA SER A 266 -14.46 9.33 15.35
C SER A 266 -13.39 9.82 14.38
N LEU A 267 -12.14 9.99 14.85
CA LEU A 267 -11.02 10.36 13.99
C LEU A 267 -10.68 9.25 13.00
N LEU A 268 -10.65 7.98 13.46
CA LEU A 268 -10.42 6.83 12.59
C LEU A 268 -11.44 6.76 11.46
N GLU A 269 -12.74 6.83 11.78
CA GLU A 269 -13.82 6.79 10.78
C GLU A 269 -13.75 7.96 9.78
N ALA A 270 -13.35 9.15 10.23
CA ALA A 270 -13.17 10.30 9.35
C ALA A 270 -12.01 10.08 8.37
N CYS A 271 -10.88 9.55 8.85
CA CYS A 271 -9.75 9.17 8.01
C CYS A 271 -10.15 8.07 7.00
N GLU A 272 -10.85 7.02 7.43
CA GLU A 272 -11.30 5.93 6.55
C GLU A 272 -12.24 6.42 5.44
N LYS A 273 -13.20 7.28 5.80
CA LYS A 273 -14.10 7.91 4.82
C LYS A 273 -13.32 8.76 3.82
N SER A 274 -12.39 9.59 4.30
CA SER A 274 -11.57 10.46 3.44
C SER A 274 -10.74 9.65 2.44
N VAL A 275 -10.07 8.58 2.90
CA VAL A 275 -9.28 7.69 2.04
C VAL A 275 -10.17 6.93 1.06
N SER A 276 -11.34 6.47 1.49
CA SER A 276 -12.31 5.80 0.61
C SER A 276 -12.85 6.74 -0.47
N SER A 277 -13.18 7.99 -0.13
CA SER A 277 -13.68 8.99 -1.10
C SER A 277 -12.62 9.30 -2.16
N TRP A 278 -11.37 9.51 -1.75
CA TRP A 278 -10.27 9.70 -2.70
C TRP A 278 -10.07 8.46 -3.58
N SER A 279 -10.00 7.26 -2.98
CA SER A 279 -9.68 6.04 -3.72
C SER A 279 -10.76 5.63 -4.73
N LYS A 280 -12.03 5.95 -4.46
CA LYS A 280 -13.16 5.56 -5.33
C LYS A 280 -13.57 6.65 -6.31
N MET A 281 -13.48 7.92 -5.91
CA MET A 281 -14.07 9.04 -6.66
C MET A 281 -13.05 10.14 -6.97
N GLY A 282 -11.82 10.07 -6.45
CA GLY A 282 -10.82 11.15 -6.59
C GLY A 282 -11.20 12.42 -5.84
N GLU A 283 -12.13 12.32 -4.88
CA GLU A 283 -12.68 13.48 -4.18
C GLU A 283 -11.77 13.98 -3.06
N ARG A 284 -11.63 15.31 -3.00
CA ARG A 284 -10.90 15.97 -1.91
C ARG A 284 -11.75 16.10 -0.66
N THR A 285 -11.14 15.87 0.49
CA THR A 285 -11.82 15.91 1.79
C THR A 285 -11.12 16.83 2.77
N LEU A 286 -11.88 17.71 3.42
CA LEU A 286 -11.43 18.48 4.58
C LEU A 286 -12.04 17.86 5.84
N VAL A 287 -11.19 17.44 6.77
CA VAL A 287 -11.60 16.95 8.08
C VAL A 287 -11.36 18.05 9.12
N ARG A 288 -12.42 18.44 9.82
CA ARG A 288 -12.36 19.39 10.94
C ARG A 288 -12.36 18.61 12.24
N VAL A 289 -11.27 18.72 12.99
CA VAL A 289 -11.05 18.01 14.24
C VAL A 289 -11.40 18.91 15.41
N ASN A 290 -12.43 18.55 16.16
CA ASN A 290 -12.67 19.14 17.47
C ASN A 290 -11.73 18.47 18.50
N GLY A 291 -10.57 19.09 18.72
CA GLY A 291 -9.51 18.59 19.60
C GLY A 291 -8.12 18.81 18.99
N GLU A 292 -7.30 17.76 18.90
CA GLU A 292 -5.95 17.77 18.29
C GLU A 292 -5.89 16.81 17.09
N GLU A 293 -5.27 17.26 15.99
CA GLU A 293 -5.01 16.50 14.77
C GLU A 293 -3.60 15.86 14.74
N ASP A 294 -2.72 16.21 15.68
CA ASP A 294 -1.29 15.84 15.72
C ASP A 294 -1.01 14.33 15.59
N LEU A 295 -1.89 13.48 16.13
CA LEU A 295 -1.73 12.03 16.10
C LEU A 295 -2.31 11.37 14.84
N ALA A 296 -3.08 12.11 14.03
CA ALA A 296 -3.73 11.58 12.84
C ALA A 296 -2.77 10.91 11.82
N PRO A 297 -1.52 11.39 11.61
CA PRO A 297 -0.56 10.70 10.76
C PRO A 297 -0.36 9.21 11.12
N LEU A 298 -0.48 8.85 12.40
CA LEU A 298 -0.36 7.45 12.86
C LEU A 298 -1.49 6.55 12.36
N ILE A 299 -2.67 7.11 12.09
CA ILE A 299 -3.81 6.39 11.49
C ILE A 299 -3.73 6.45 9.96
N LEU A 300 -3.36 7.61 9.41
CA LEU A 300 -3.33 7.85 7.98
C LEU A 300 -2.33 6.94 7.27
N HIS A 301 -1.08 6.84 7.75
CA HIS A 301 -0.08 5.98 7.10
C HIS A 301 -0.58 4.53 6.90
N PRO A 302 -1.10 3.84 7.93
CA PRO A 302 -1.75 2.54 7.80
C PRO A 302 -2.89 2.46 6.76
N LEU A 303 -3.72 3.48 6.64
CA LEU A 303 -4.90 3.48 5.73
C LEU A 303 -4.56 3.84 4.29
N LEU A 304 -3.55 4.67 4.09
CA LEU A 304 -3.27 5.29 2.79
C LEU A 304 -2.66 4.32 1.77
N PRO A 305 -2.94 4.45 0.47
CA PRO A 305 -2.20 3.71 -0.54
C PRO A 305 -0.69 3.96 -0.44
N ILE A 306 0.12 2.95 -0.80
CA ILE A 306 1.56 3.13 -0.97
C ILE A 306 1.79 4.18 -2.07
N GLY A 307 2.77 5.06 -1.87
CA GLY A 307 3.06 6.20 -2.76
C GLY A 307 2.38 7.51 -2.35
N SER A 308 1.48 7.48 -1.36
CA SER A 308 0.91 8.70 -0.76
C SER A 308 1.98 9.52 -0.04
N VAL A 309 1.74 10.82 0.14
CA VAL A 309 2.61 11.71 0.94
C VAL A 309 1.80 12.36 2.05
N VAL A 310 2.30 12.26 3.28
CA VAL A 310 1.75 12.95 4.45
C VAL A 310 2.68 14.08 4.83
N LEU A 311 2.12 15.28 4.92
CA LEU A 311 2.77 16.50 5.37
C LEU A 311 2.14 16.92 6.70
N TYR A 312 2.98 17.26 7.68
CA TYR A 312 2.50 17.78 8.95
C TYR A 312 3.48 18.78 9.55
N GLY A 313 2.95 19.76 10.29
CA GLY A 313 3.74 20.83 10.87
C GLY A 313 4.68 20.34 11.98
N GLN A 314 5.86 20.93 12.07
CA GLN A 314 6.76 20.80 13.22
C GLN A 314 6.96 22.19 13.85
N PRO A 315 6.38 22.45 15.03
CA PRO A 315 6.42 23.77 15.66
C PRO A 315 7.83 24.35 15.76
N GLY A 316 8.00 25.59 15.28
CA GLY A 316 9.25 26.34 15.30
C GLY A 316 10.37 25.76 14.42
N LYS A 317 10.11 24.74 13.59
CA LYS A 317 11.13 24.10 12.75
C LYS A 317 10.78 24.06 11.27
N GLY A 318 9.52 23.80 10.92
CA GLY A 318 9.10 23.69 9.51
C GLY A 318 8.05 22.61 9.30
N VAL A 319 8.19 21.84 8.22
CA VAL A 319 7.20 20.83 7.79
C VAL A 319 7.88 19.47 7.65
N VAL A 320 7.25 18.42 8.16
CA VAL A 320 7.72 17.05 8.00
C VAL A 320 7.06 16.44 6.78
N LEU A 321 7.87 15.89 5.88
CA LEU A 321 7.44 15.13 4.72
C LEU A 321 7.66 13.64 4.96
N ARG A 322 6.57 12.85 4.85
CA ARG A 322 6.65 11.39 4.94
C ARG A 322 5.91 10.70 3.81
N ARG A 323 6.67 9.94 3.01
CA ARG A 323 6.10 9.04 1.99
C ARG A 323 5.56 7.76 2.62
N CYS A 324 4.35 7.36 2.23
CA CYS A 324 3.72 6.11 2.64
C CYS A 324 4.33 4.92 1.89
N ASN A 325 4.96 4.03 2.63
CA ASN A 325 5.45 2.73 2.19
C ASN A 325 5.18 1.65 3.26
N GLU A 326 5.52 0.40 3.00
CA GLU A 326 5.29 -0.71 3.94
C GLU A 326 6.00 -0.50 5.29
N GLU A 327 7.21 0.09 5.31
CA GLU A 327 7.93 0.40 6.55
C GLU A 327 7.20 1.45 7.39
N SER A 328 6.70 2.52 6.76
CA SER A 328 5.92 3.55 7.45
C SER A 328 4.64 2.98 8.05
N LYS A 329 3.93 2.12 7.30
CA LYS A 329 2.72 1.43 7.73
C LYS A 329 3.00 0.52 8.92
N GLN A 330 4.06 -0.28 8.83
CA GLN A 330 4.47 -1.19 9.89
C GLN A 330 4.82 -0.44 11.17
N ARG A 331 5.63 0.63 11.06
CA ARG A 331 6.00 1.45 12.21
C ARG A 331 4.79 2.05 12.90
N CYS A 332 3.85 2.61 12.14
CA CYS A 332 2.60 3.14 12.71
C CYS A 332 1.78 2.03 13.37
N ARG A 333 1.59 0.88 12.71
CA ARG A 333 0.89 -0.28 13.30
C ARG A 333 1.49 -0.72 14.63
N ASP A 334 2.82 -0.74 14.73
CA ASP A 334 3.52 -1.11 15.97
C ASP A 334 3.38 -0.06 17.07
N LEU A 335 3.34 1.22 16.72
CA LEU A 335 3.05 2.30 17.69
C LEU A 335 1.61 2.22 18.18
N LEU A 336 0.64 2.04 17.28
CA LEU A 336 -0.79 1.95 17.61
C LEU A 336 -1.07 0.82 18.63
N ARG A 337 -0.35 -0.30 18.54
CA ARG A 337 -0.45 -1.42 19.50
C ARG A 337 0.05 -1.10 20.92
N ARG A 338 0.77 0.01 21.12
CA ARG A 338 1.37 0.42 22.40
C ARG A 338 0.64 1.60 23.06
N PHE A 339 -0.47 2.04 22.49
CA PHE A 339 -1.40 2.94 23.17
C PHE A 339 -2.09 2.19 24.32
N SER A 340 -2.64 2.92 25.29
CA SER A 340 -3.60 2.37 26.23
C SER A 340 -5.01 2.49 25.65
N PHE A 341 -5.91 1.59 26.04
CA PHE A 341 -7.28 1.52 25.54
C PHE A 341 -8.27 1.61 26.71
N ASN A 342 -9.45 2.19 26.48
CA ASN A 342 -10.52 2.26 27.48
C ASN A 342 -11.35 0.99 27.62
#